data_AF-A0A2M8G4K9-F1
#
_entry.id   AF-A0A2M8G4K9-F1
#
_cell.length_a   1.000
_cell.length_b   1.000
_cell.length_c   1.000
_cell.angle_alpha   90.00
_cell.angle_beta   90.00
_cell.angle_gamma   90.00
#
_symmetry.space_group_name_H-M   'P 1'
#
loop_
_entity.id
_entity.type
_entity.pdbx_description
1 polymer ?
#
loop_
_entity_poly.entity_id
_entity_poly.type
_entity_poly.pdbx_seq_one_letter_code
_entity_poly.pdbx_strand_id
1 'polypeptide(L)'
;MKIETVWCQLLYNILEKGETHFQQQILAKKLALSLSTVNHALKNLREMGAVQIGGRGGQVIDYEKILMHWANHRHLTQDIVWRQKLAGPVLEIEGLLPPGSILGAYSAVRHWFGEPPADYSTVYVYHRQPQKVIERFSGQAGKETELVCLKLSPNIPLRQETTTLAHTFVDLWSLTDWMAKDFIKRIEKEIDDLLS
;
A
#
# COMPACT_ATOMS: atom_id res chain seq x y z
N MET A 1 10.49 -2.20 2.68
CA MET A 1 11.74 -1.63 3.27
C MET A 1 11.47 -0.32 4.02
N LYS A 2 12.39 0.13 4.91
CA LYS A 2 12.23 1.38 5.70
C LYS A 2 12.13 2.67 4.87
N ILE A 3 12.65 2.68 3.65
CA ILE A 3 12.60 3.86 2.77
C ILE A 3 11.24 4.03 2.10
N GLU A 4 10.54 2.92 1.82
CA GLU A 4 9.22 2.93 1.19
C GLU A 4 8.17 3.61 2.08
N THR A 5 8.29 3.51 3.41
CA THR A 5 7.36 4.20 4.32
C THR A 5 7.47 5.73 4.19
N VAL A 6 8.62 6.27 3.80
CA VAL A 6 8.78 7.70 3.49
C VAL A 6 8.00 8.06 2.23
N TRP A 7 8.16 7.28 1.15
CA TRP A 7 7.45 7.50 -0.11
C TRP A 7 5.94 7.37 0.06
N CYS A 8 5.50 6.33 0.75
CA CYS A 8 4.10 6.12 1.14
C CYS A 8 3.55 7.30 1.94
N GLN A 9 4.31 7.84 2.90
CA GLN A 9 3.90 9.00 3.70
C GLN A 9 3.78 10.28 2.86
N LEU A 10 4.70 10.52 1.93
CA LEU A 10 4.61 11.67 1.03
C LEU A 10 3.39 11.57 0.12
N LEU A 11 3.16 10.40 -0.49
CA LEU A 11 2.02 10.16 -1.35
C LEU A 11 0.70 10.23 -0.59
N TYR A 12 0.63 9.70 0.63
CA TYR A 12 -0.53 9.83 1.50
C TYR A 12 -0.85 11.29 1.82
N ASN A 13 0.16 12.11 2.13
CA ASN A 13 -0.05 13.52 2.40
C ASN A 13 -0.65 14.24 1.18
N ILE A 14 -0.20 13.92 -0.03
CA ILE A 14 -0.71 14.58 -1.24
C ILE A 14 -2.09 14.05 -1.61
N LEU A 15 -2.19 12.74 -1.84
CA LEU A 15 -3.37 12.12 -2.42
C LEU A 15 -4.55 12.03 -1.44
N GLU A 16 -4.29 12.04 -0.13
CA GLU A 16 -5.35 11.91 0.88
C GLU A 16 -5.48 13.13 1.80
N LYS A 17 -4.49 14.04 1.81
CA LYS A 17 -4.55 15.28 2.62
C LYS A 17 -4.42 16.57 1.81
N GLY A 18 -4.06 16.51 0.53
CA GLY A 18 -3.76 17.71 -0.27
C GLY A 18 -2.52 18.48 0.18
N GLU A 19 -1.66 17.86 1.00
CA GLU A 19 -0.48 18.48 1.59
C GLU A 19 0.78 18.19 0.77
N THR A 20 1.31 19.22 0.11
CA THR A 20 2.54 19.11 -0.71
C THR A 20 3.82 19.37 0.08
N HIS A 21 3.73 20.09 1.20
CA HIS A 21 4.88 20.51 1.99
C HIS A 21 5.22 19.51 3.08
N PHE A 22 6.50 19.31 3.37
CA PHE A 22 6.96 18.43 4.43
C PHE A 22 8.24 18.93 5.09
N GLN A 23 8.51 18.43 6.29
CA GLN A 23 9.80 18.62 6.96
C GLN A 23 10.43 17.26 7.26
N GLN A 24 11.70 17.09 6.91
CA GLN A 24 12.41 15.82 7.06
C GLN A 24 12.48 15.37 8.53
N GLN A 25 12.60 16.32 9.47
CA GLN A 25 12.59 16.03 10.91
C GLN A 25 11.23 15.52 11.39
N ILE A 26 10.13 16.09 10.88
CA ILE A 26 8.77 15.64 11.18
C ILE A 26 8.54 14.25 10.62
N LEU A 27 8.95 14.00 9.37
CA LEU A 27 8.87 12.66 8.76
C LEU A 27 9.68 11.63 9.55
N ALA A 28 10.91 11.96 9.93
CA ALA A 28 11.77 11.09 10.73
C ALA A 28 11.11 10.71 12.06
N LYS A 29 10.58 11.70 12.79
CA LYS A 29 9.87 11.47 14.05
C LYS A 29 8.60 10.64 13.86
N LYS A 30 7.76 11.00 12.88
CA LYS A 30 6.47 10.33 12.61
C LYS A 30 6.66 8.86 12.23
N LEU A 31 7.66 8.57 11.42
CA LEU A 31 7.94 7.22 10.91
C LEU A 31 8.88 6.42 11.81
N ALA A 32 9.36 7.02 12.91
CA ALA A 32 10.40 6.45 13.79
C ALA A 32 11.67 6.02 13.01
N LEU A 33 12.13 6.90 12.12
CA LEU A 33 13.33 6.71 11.30
C LEU A 33 14.42 7.73 11.68
N SER A 34 15.67 7.41 11.34
CA SER A 34 16.75 8.40 11.44
C SER A 34 16.58 9.47 10.35
N LEU A 35 17.05 10.68 10.62
CA LEU A 35 17.09 11.75 9.62
C LEU A 35 17.92 11.34 8.38
N SER A 36 19.00 10.58 8.58
CA SER A 36 19.80 10.03 7.48
C SER A 36 19.01 9.08 6.58
N THR A 37 18.13 8.24 7.14
CA THR A 37 17.28 7.33 6.36
C THR A 37 16.26 8.11 5.54
N VAL A 38 15.65 9.15 6.12
CA VAL A 38 14.72 10.03 5.40
C VAL A 38 15.44 10.76 4.27
N ASN A 39 16.59 11.37 4.53
CA ASN A 39 17.37 12.05 3.49
C ASN A 39 17.82 11.10 2.38
N HIS A 40 18.17 9.85 2.72
CA HIS A 40 18.48 8.82 1.74
C HIS A 40 17.27 8.48 0.87
N ALA A 41 16.09 8.29 1.47
CA ALA A 41 14.85 8.03 0.72
C ALA A 41 14.46 9.18 -0.22
N LEU A 42 14.78 10.42 0.15
CA LEU A 42 14.50 11.62 -0.65
C LEU A 42 15.53 11.86 -1.77
N LYS A 43 16.71 11.22 -1.73
CA LYS A 43 17.80 11.47 -2.68
C LYS A 43 17.35 11.20 -4.12
N ASN A 44 16.83 10.00 -4.38
CA ASN A 44 16.37 9.60 -5.72
C ASN A 44 15.20 10.49 -6.17
N LEU A 45 14.27 10.80 -5.25
CA LEU A 45 13.12 11.67 -5.54
C LEU A 45 13.56 13.08 -5.96
N ARG A 46 14.62 13.62 -5.36
CA ARG A 46 15.17 14.92 -5.74
C ARG A 46 15.85 14.85 -7.11
N GLU A 47 16.61 13.79 -7.38
CA GLU A 47 17.32 13.60 -8.64
C GLU A 47 16.36 13.47 -9.84
N MET A 48 15.19 12.83 -9.66
CA MET A 48 14.14 12.78 -10.69
C MET A 48 13.25 14.03 -10.74
N GLY A 49 13.49 15.02 -9.89
CA GLY A 49 12.69 16.24 -9.80
C GLY A 49 11.28 16.03 -9.23
N ALA A 50 11.06 14.95 -8.48
CA ALA A 50 9.79 14.69 -7.81
C ALA A 50 9.61 15.55 -6.54
N VAL A 51 10.71 15.93 -5.89
CA VAL A 51 10.71 16.80 -4.71
C VAL A 51 11.75 17.90 -4.83
N GLN A 52 11.42 19.07 -4.28
CA GLN A 52 12.35 20.17 -4.08
C GLN A 52 12.65 20.32 -2.59
N ILE A 53 13.92 20.52 -2.25
CA ILE A 53 14.36 20.75 -0.86
C ILE A 53 14.95 22.15 -0.77
N GLY A 54 14.45 22.95 0.17
CA GLY A 54 14.93 24.30 0.46
C GLY A 54 15.19 24.52 1.96
N GLY A 55 15.53 25.75 2.34
CA GLY A 55 15.87 26.09 3.72
C GLY A 55 14.72 25.94 4.74
N ARG A 56 13.46 25.86 4.28
CA ARG A 56 12.27 25.73 5.14
C ARG A 56 11.65 24.32 5.14
N GLY A 57 12.31 23.34 4.51
CA GLY A 57 11.80 21.98 4.36
C GLY A 57 11.77 21.54 2.90
N GLY A 58 10.89 20.60 2.58
CA GLY A 58 10.68 20.08 1.24
C GLY A 58 9.26 20.29 0.73
N GLN A 59 9.12 20.23 -0.58
CA GLN A 59 7.84 20.23 -1.27
C GLN A 59 7.85 19.10 -2.31
N VAL A 60 6.76 18.36 -2.39
CA VAL A 60 6.53 17.44 -3.51
C VAL A 60 6.03 18.25 -4.70
N ILE A 61 6.74 18.11 -5.82
CA ILE A 61 6.50 18.83 -7.07
C ILE A 61 5.74 17.94 -8.05
N ASP A 62 6.01 16.63 -8.01
CA ASP A 62 5.48 15.66 -8.95
C ASP A 62 5.27 14.34 -8.20
N TYR A 63 4.01 14.06 -7.84
CA TYR A 63 3.64 12.87 -7.09
C TYR A 63 3.71 11.62 -7.97
N GLU A 64 3.45 11.74 -9.28
CA GLU A 64 3.40 10.63 -10.22
C GLU A 64 4.78 9.98 -10.31
N LYS A 65 5.84 10.79 -10.37
CA LYS A 65 7.21 10.27 -10.29
C LYS A 65 7.50 9.51 -9.00
N ILE A 66 7.00 9.97 -7.85
CA ILE A 66 7.18 9.24 -6.58
C ILE A 66 6.40 7.91 -6.63
N LEU A 67 5.16 7.95 -7.12
CA LEU A 67 4.29 6.78 -7.23
C LEU A 67 4.93 5.72 -8.11
N MET A 68 5.36 6.10 -9.32
CA MET A 68 6.03 5.20 -10.27
C MET A 68 7.39 4.74 -9.78
N HIS A 69 8.14 5.59 -9.06
CA HIS A 69 9.38 5.16 -8.42
C HIS A 69 9.10 4.05 -7.40
N TRP A 70 8.13 4.26 -6.51
CA TRP A 70 7.79 3.25 -5.51
C TRP A 70 7.23 1.98 -6.14
N ALA A 71 6.36 2.09 -7.14
CA ALA A 71 5.79 0.97 -7.87
C ALA A 71 6.89 0.04 -8.44
N ASN A 72 7.94 0.62 -9.02
CA ASN A 72 9.07 -0.14 -9.57
C ASN A 72 10.05 -0.70 -8.51
N HIS A 73 9.95 -0.26 -7.25
CA HIS A 73 10.74 -0.80 -6.14
C HIS A 73 9.95 -1.77 -5.26
N ARG A 74 8.62 -1.81 -5.40
CA ARG A 74 7.75 -2.64 -4.58
C ARG A 74 7.93 -4.12 -4.96
N HIS A 75 8.29 -4.93 -3.97
CA HIS A 75 8.37 -6.38 -4.10
C HIS A 75 7.47 -7.05 -3.08
N LEU A 76 6.17 -7.19 -3.39
CA LEU A 76 5.16 -7.74 -2.48
C LEU A 76 5.52 -9.15 -1.97
N THR A 77 6.17 -9.95 -2.80
CA THR A 77 6.61 -11.31 -2.47
C THR A 77 7.57 -11.36 -1.28
N GLN A 78 8.37 -10.32 -1.06
CA GLN A 78 9.30 -10.24 0.07
C GLN A 78 8.59 -9.98 1.41
N ASP A 79 7.35 -9.49 1.38
CA ASP A 79 6.55 -9.23 2.57
C ASP A 79 5.62 -10.39 2.93
N ILE A 80 5.53 -11.44 2.10
CA ILE A 80 4.67 -12.60 2.40
C ILE A 80 5.19 -13.32 3.64
N VAL A 81 4.36 -13.34 4.69
CA VAL A 81 4.64 -14.06 5.94
C VAL A 81 3.97 -15.43 5.91
N TRP A 82 2.81 -15.52 5.27
CA TRP A 82 2.03 -16.74 5.20
C TRP A 82 1.03 -16.67 4.03
N ARG A 83 0.70 -17.84 3.46
CA ARG A 83 -0.37 -17.97 2.46
C ARG A 83 -1.03 -19.33 2.54
N GLN A 84 -2.32 -19.40 2.22
CA GLN A 84 -3.07 -20.64 2.16
C GLN A 84 -4.23 -20.55 1.16
N LYS A 85 -4.54 -21.66 0.48
CA LYS A 85 -5.80 -21.80 -0.26
C LYS A 85 -6.92 -22.27 0.67
N LEU A 86 -8.01 -21.51 0.68
CA LEU A 86 -9.17 -21.68 1.55
C LEU A 86 -10.39 -22.12 0.73
N ALA A 87 -11.38 -22.67 1.43
CA ALA A 87 -12.70 -22.92 0.88
C ALA A 87 -13.57 -21.67 1.04
N GLY A 88 -14.47 -21.43 0.10
CA GLY A 88 -15.39 -20.30 0.13
C GLY A 88 -14.94 -19.09 -0.72
N PRO A 89 -15.90 -18.21 -1.05
CA PRO A 89 -15.68 -17.05 -1.88
C PRO A 89 -14.92 -15.93 -1.16
N VAL A 90 -14.29 -15.05 -1.93
CA VAL A 90 -13.52 -13.91 -1.44
C VAL A 90 -14.24 -13.09 -0.36
N LEU A 91 -15.53 -12.78 -0.55
CA LEU A 91 -16.31 -11.98 0.39
C LEU A 91 -16.43 -12.62 1.78
N GLU A 92 -16.55 -13.95 1.81
CA GLU A 92 -16.60 -14.70 3.07
C GLU A 92 -15.25 -14.65 3.77
N ILE A 93 -14.16 -14.88 3.02
CA ILE A 93 -12.80 -14.81 3.56
C ILE A 93 -12.51 -13.41 4.13
N GLU A 94 -12.87 -12.35 3.41
CA GLU A 94 -12.71 -10.96 3.85
C GLU A 94 -13.51 -10.68 5.13
N GLY A 95 -14.75 -11.19 5.23
CA GLY A 95 -15.60 -11.04 6.42
C GLY A 95 -15.12 -11.81 7.65
N LEU A 96 -14.32 -12.87 7.46
CA LEU A 96 -13.76 -13.68 8.54
C LEU A 96 -12.42 -13.16 9.08
N LEU A 97 -11.81 -12.15 8.44
CA LEU A 97 -10.55 -11.57 8.85
C LEU A 97 -10.62 -11.04 10.30
N PRO A 98 -9.57 -11.26 11.11
CA PRO A 98 -9.55 -10.76 12.48
C PRO A 98 -9.51 -9.22 12.52
N PRO A 99 -10.03 -8.59 13.59
CA PRO A 99 -9.97 -7.14 13.76
C PRO A 99 -8.52 -6.60 13.71
N GLY A 100 -8.34 -5.49 13.01
CA GLY A 100 -7.02 -4.90 12.75
C GLY A 100 -6.32 -5.43 11.49
N SER A 101 -7.01 -6.28 10.73
CA SER A 101 -6.64 -6.63 9.35
C SER A 101 -6.81 -5.42 8.44
N ILE A 102 -5.85 -5.25 7.55
CA ILE A 102 -5.79 -4.13 6.60
C ILE A 102 -5.80 -4.75 5.20
N LEU A 103 -6.88 -4.55 4.47
CA LEU A 103 -7.02 -5.03 3.10
C LEU A 103 -6.06 -4.28 2.18
N GLY A 104 -5.35 -5.04 1.34
CA GLY A 104 -4.47 -4.54 0.29
C GLY A 104 -4.96 -4.96 -1.10
N ALA A 105 -4.25 -4.49 -2.13
CA ALA A 105 -4.48 -4.84 -3.53
C ALA A 105 -5.97 -4.85 -3.94
N TYR A 106 -6.47 -5.97 -4.50
CA TYR A 106 -7.84 -6.13 -5.01
C TYR A 106 -8.91 -5.79 -3.98
N SER A 107 -8.78 -6.34 -2.77
CA SER A 107 -9.75 -6.16 -1.69
C SER A 107 -9.87 -4.70 -1.24
N ALA A 108 -8.77 -3.94 -1.25
CA ALA A 108 -8.80 -2.52 -0.94
C ALA A 108 -9.61 -1.72 -1.98
N VAL A 109 -9.40 -1.99 -3.28
CA VAL A 109 -10.13 -1.35 -4.38
C VAL A 109 -11.62 -1.67 -4.29
N ARG A 110 -11.97 -2.95 -4.12
CA ARG A 110 -13.37 -3.37 -3.94
C ARG A 110 -14.01 -2.66 -2.75
N HIS A 111 -13.30 -2.58 -1.63
CA HIS A 111 -13.80 -1.93 -0.42
C HIS A 111 -14.12 -0.44 -0.63
N TRP A 112 -13.35 0.28 -1.45
CA TRP A 112 -13.62 1.71 -1.70
C TRP A 112 -14.73 1.94 -2.73
N PHE A 113 -14.81 1.09 -3.74
CA PHE A 113 -15.62 1.35 -4.93
C PHE A 113 -16.86 0.45 -5.05
N GLY A 114 -17.03 -0.50 -4.14
CA GLY A 114 -18.11 -1.48 -4.15
C GLY A 114 -17.82 -2.61 -5.14
N GLU A 115 -18.09 -2.38 -6.42
CA GLU A 115 -17.94 -3.39 -7.47
C GLU A 115 -16.49 -3.44 -7.99
N PRO A 116 -15.84 -4.61 -8.00
CA PRO A 116 -14.48 -4.74 -8.49
C PRO A 116 -14.43 -4.65 -10.03
N PRO A 117 -13.37 -4.08 -10.63
CA PRO A 117 -13.23 -3.99 -12.09
C PRO A 117 -13.16 -5.34 -12.82
N ALA A 118 -12.73 -6.38 -12.11
CA ALA A 118 -12.69 -7.76 -12.58
C ALA A 118 -12.84 -8.70 -11.38
N ASP A 119 -13.19 -9.96 -11.62
CA ASP A 119 -13.16 -11.00 -10.59
C ASP A 119 -11.74 -11.13 -10.01
N TYR A 120 -11.62 -11.65 -8.80
CA TYR A 120 -10.31 -12.01 -8.24
C TYR A 120 -10.49 -13.16 -7.26
N SER A 121 -9.45 -13.99 -7.12
CA SER A 121 -9.45 -15.16 -6.24
C SER A 121 -8.40 -15.07 -5.13
N THR A 122 -7.74 -13.93 -4.98
CA THR A 122 -6.65 -13.76 -4.01
C THR A 122 -6.91 -12.56 -3.12
N VAL A 123 -6.98 -12.80 -1.81
CA VAL A 123 -7.10 -11.77 -0.76
C VAL A 123 -5.73 -11.47 -0.21
N TYR A 124 -5.27 -10.23 -0.38
CA TYR A 124 -4.04 -9.73 0.23
C TYR A 124 -4.38 -8.95 1.49
N VAL A 125 -3.82 -9.37 2.62
CA VAL A 125 -4.07 -8.75 3.92
C VAL A 125 -2.79 -8.44 4.64
N TYR A 126 -2.70 -7.24 5.21
CA TYR A 126 -1.67 -6.86 6.16
C TYR A 126 -2.20 -6.98 7.59
N HIS A 127 -1.35 -7.44 8.52
CA HIS A 127 -1.71 -7.46 9.93
C HIS A 127 -0.49 -7.16 10.80
N ARG A 128 -0.66 -6.38 11.88
CA ARG A 128 0.44 -6.10 12.84
C ARG A 128 0.89 -7.35 13.61
N GLN A 129 -0.01 -8.31 13.75
CA GLN A 129 0.20 -9.61 14.40
C GLN A 129 -0.22 -10.72 13.43
N PRO A 130 0.59 -11.09 12.42
CA PRO A 130 0.19 -12.06 11.39
C PRO A 130 -0.31 -13.40 11.96
N GLN A 131 0.18 -13.80 13.14
CA GLN A 131 -0.27 -15.00 13.83
C GLN A 131 -1.78 -15.06 14.08
N LYS A 132 -2.45 -13.92 14.32
CA LYS A 132 -3.92 -13.89 14.48
C LYS A 132 -4.65 -14.30 13.21
N VAL A 133 -4.12 -13.92 12.04
CA VAL A 133 -4.67 -14.34 10.75
C VAL A 133 -4.41 -15.84 10.56
N ILE A 134 -3.18 -16.28 10.84
CA ILE A 134 -2.80 -17.70 10.72
C ILE A 134 -3.68 -18.57 11.61
N GLU A 135 -3.83 -18.25 12.89
CA GLU A 135 -4.66 -18.98 13.85
C GLU A 135 -6.14 -19.03 13.44
N ARG A 136 -6.67 -17.94 12.88
CA ARG A 136 -8.06 -17.86 12.42
C ARG A 136 -8.34 -18.84 11.28
N PHE A 137 -7.42 -18.98 10.33
CA PHE A 137 -7.62 -19.76 9.11
C PHE A 137 -6.90 -21.13 9.14
N SER A 138 -6.13 -21.40 10.18
CA SER A 138 -5.46 -22.70 10.37
C SER A 138 -6.47 -23.84 10.36
N GLY A 139 -6.24 -24.83 9.50
CA GLY A 139 -7.11 -26.00 9.34
C GLY A 139 -8.27 -25.82 8.37
N GLN A 140 -8.48 -24.62 7.82
CA GLN A 140 -9.45 -24.38 6.75
C GLN A 140 -8.74 -24.54 5.41
N ALA A 141 -8.87 -25.69 4.77
CA ALA A 141 -8.23 -25.95 3.48
C ALA A 141 -9.27 -26.01 2.36
N GLY A 142 -8.96 -25.39 1.22
CA GLY A 142 -9.78 -25.44 0.02
C GLY A 142 -8.99 -25.07 -1.24
N LYS A 143 -9.69 -24.75 -2.32
CA LYS A 143 -9.09 -24.44 -3.62
C LYS A 143 -9.63 -23.16 -4.28
N GLU A 144 -10.57 -22.48 -3.63
CA GLU A 144 -11.31 -21.37 -4.23
C GLU A 144 -10.58 -20.04 -4.08
N THR A 145 -10.26 -19.66 -2.84
CA THR A 145 -9.64 -18.36 -2.55
C THR A 145 -8.25 -18.55 -1.96
N GLU A 146 -7.26 -17.86 -2.49
CA GLU A 146 -5.94 -17.74 -1.86
C GLU A 146 -5.92 -16.56 -0.89
N LEU A 147 -5.60 -16.81 0.38
CA LEU A 147 -5.34 -15.76 1.35
C LEU A 147 -3.82 -15.59 1.51
N VAL A 148 -3.34 -14.37 1.32
CA VAL A 148 -1.92 -14.00 1.46
C VAL A 148 -1.79 -12.97 2.58
N CYS A 149 -1.12 -13.37 3.66
CA CYS A 149 -0.81 -12.48 4.78
C CYS A 149 0.58 -11.84 4.59
N LEU A 150 0.60 -10.52 4.57
CA LEU A 150 1.75 -9.68 4.34
C LEU A 150 2.21 -9.00 5.63
N LYS A 151 3.52 -8.73 5.70
CA LYS A 151 4.13 -7.97 6.79
C LYS A 151 3.75 -6.50 6.68
N LEU A 152 3.22 -5.95 7.77
CA LEU A 152 2.94 -4.52 7.85
C LEU A 152 4.15 -3.76 8.42
N SER A 153 4.67 -2.80 7.67
CA SER A 153 5.72 -1.91 8.18
C SER A 153 5.18 -1.03 9.32
N PRO A 154 5.92 -0.86 10.44
CA PRO A 154 5.51 0.05 11.51
C PRO A 154 5.33 1.49 11.01
N ASN A 155 4.35 2.20 11.55
CA ASN A 155 4.09 3.63 11.28
C ASN A 155 3.83 3.99 9.80
N ILE A 156 3.62 3.00 8.92
CA ILE A 156 3.14 3.28 7.56
C ILE A 156 1.73 3.89 7.64
N PRO A 157 1.41 4.95 6.87
CA PRO A 157 0.06 5.47 6.83
C PRO A 157 -0.88 4.42 6.24
N LEU A 158 -2.10 4.40 6.74
CA LEU A 158 -3.16 3.48 6.36
C LEU A 158 -4.50 4.22 6.41
N ARG A 159 -5.49 3.70 5.70
CA ARG A 159 -6.90 4.00 5.98
C ARG A 159 -7.37 3.11 7.14
N GLN A 160 -8.64 3.23 7.53
CA GLN A 160 -9.18 2.51 8.67
C GLN A 160 -9.03 0.99 8.52
N GLU A 161 -9.45 0.45 7.38
CA GLU A 161 -9.50 -1.00 7.12
C GLU A 161 -8.73 -1.41 5.86
N THR A 162 -8.10 -0.45 5.18
CA THR A 162 -7.40 -0.67 3.91
C THR A 162 -6.05 0.02 3.91
N THR A 163 -5.19 -0.36 2.97
CA THR A 163 -4.03 0.42 2.55
C THR A 163 -4.43 1.83 2.06
N THR A 164 -3.45 2.70 1.82
CA THR A 164 -3.68 4.01 1.17
C THR A 164 -3.88 3.84 -0.34
N LEU A 165 -4.31 4.88 -1.05
CA LEU A 165 -4.41 4.85 -2.52
C LEU A 165 -3.09 4.44 -3.17
N ALA A 166 -2.02 5.17 -2.85
CA ALA A 166 -0.69 4.88 -3.37
C ALA A 166 -0.18 3.49 -2.99
N HIS A 167 -0.39 3.05 -1.75
CA HIS A 167 0.07 1.73 -1.32
C HIS A 167 -0.67 0.62 -2.08
N THR A 168 -1.97 0.78 -2.31
CA THR A 168 -2.76 -0.17 -3.09
C THR A 168 -2.34 -0.21 -4.55
N PHE A 169 -2.06 0.96 -5.14
CA PHE A 169 -1.52 1.05 -6.50
C PHE A 169 -0.21 0.27 -6.63
N VAL A 170 0.76 0.50 -5.75
CA VAL A 170 2.06 -0.18 -5.87
C VAL A 170 1.97 -1.67 -5.56
N ASP A 171 1.06 -2.09 -4.69
CA ASP A 171 0.80 -3.51 -4.45
C ASP A 171 0.29 -4.17 -5.73
N LEU A 172 -0.73 -3.61 -6.37
CA LEU A 172 -1.26 -4.11 -7.65
C LEU A 172 -0.21 -4.07 -8.76
N TRP A 173 0.58 -3.00 -8.85
CA TRP A 173 1.66 -2.87 -9.83
C TRP A 173 2.70 -4.00 -9.71
N SER A 174 2.94 -4.47 -8.49
CA SER A 174 3.89 -5.55 -8.22
C SER A 174 3.33 -6.96 -8.49
N LEU A 175 2.03 -7.08 -8.75
CA LEU A 175 1.40 -8.35 -9.11
C LEU A 175 1.64 -8.68 -10.59
N THR A 176 1.80 -9.97 -10.88
CA THR A 176 2.07 -10.46 -12.23
C THR A 176 0.84 -11.02 -12.94
N ASP A 177 -0.30 -11.06 -12.26
CA ASP A 177 -1.53 -11.55 -12.85
C ASP A 177 -2.17 -10.48 -13.76
N TRP A 178 -2.94 -10.93 -14.74
CA TRP A 178 -3.50 -10.07 -15.78
C TRP A 178 -4.62 -9.15 -15.26
N MET A 179 -5.26 -9.51 -14.14
CA MET A 179 -6.41 -8.80 -13.59
C MET A 179 -5.97 -7.49 -12.90
N ALA A 180 -4.75 -7.47 -12.35
CA ALA A 180 -4.10 -6.27 -11.78
C ALA A 180 -4.25 -5.02 -12.67
N LYS A 181 -4.20 -5.18 -14.00
CA LYS A 181 -4.24 -4.06 -14.94
C LYS A 181 -5.55 -3.26 -14.88
N ASP A 182 -6.69 -3.93 -14.73
CA ASP A 182 -8.00 -3.24 -14.67
C ASP A 182 -8.19 -2.53 -13.33
N PHE A 183 -7.64 -3.10 -12.26
CA PHE A 183 -7.59 -2.46 -10.95
C PHE A 183 -6.66 -1.25 -10.91
N ILE A 184 -5.48 -1.33 -11.54
CA ILE A 184 -4.54 -0.22 -11.67
C ILE A 184 -5.21 0.97 -12.37
N LYS A 185 -5.85 0.74 -13.53
CA LYS A 185 -6.58 1.79 -14.26
C LYS A 185 -7.67 2.45 -13.42
N ARG A 186 -8.36 1.67 -12.59
CA ARG A 186 -9.38 2.21 -11.68
C ARG A 186 -8.77 3.16 -10.65
N ILE A 187 -7.61 2.81 -10.08
CA ILE A 187 -6.91 3.68 -9.13
C ILE A 187 -6.30 4.89 -9.82
N GLU A 188 -5.73 4.75 -11.02
CA GLU A 188 -5.21 5.88 -11.81
C GLU A 188 -6.30 6.93 -12.02
N LYS A 189 -7.47 6.49 -12.49
CA LYS A 189 -8.62 7.39 -12.65
C LYS A 189 -9.00 8.11 -11.36
N GLU A 190 -9.04 7.40 -10.24
CA GLU A 190 -9.34 8.03 -8.94
C GLU A 190 -8.27 9.06 -8.54
N ILE A 191 -6.99 8.76 -8.76
CA ILE A 191 -5.89 9.68 -8.48
C ILE A 191 -5.98 10.94 -9.35
N ASP A 192 -6.30 10.78 -10.63
CA ASP A 192 -6.48 11.90 -11.57
C ASP A 192 -7.68 12.78 -11.17
N ASP A 193 -8.79 12.16 -10.77
CA ASP A 193 -10.00 12.85 -10.31
C ASP A 193 -9.75 13.65 -9.02
N LEU A 194 -8.85 13.19 -8.13
CA LEU A 194 -8.48 13.88 -6.88
C LEU A 194 -7.60 15.12 -7.09
N LEU A 195 -6.95 15.23 -8.25
CA LEU A 195 -5.95 16.26 -8.54
C LEU A 195 -6.38 17.21 -9.67
N SER A 196 -7.56 16.98 -10.24
CA SER A 196 -8.27 17.84 -11.19
C SER A 196 -9.03 18.96 -10.49
#